data_AF-A0A1V3SKY6-F1
#
_entry.id   AF-A0A1V3SKY6-F1
#
_cell.length_a   1.000
_cell.length_b   1.000
_cell.length_c   1.000
_cell.angle_alpha   90.00
_cell.angle_beta   90.00
_cell.angle_gamma   90.00
#
_symmetry.space_group_name_H-M   'P 1'
#
loop_
_entity.id
_entity.type
_entity.pdbx_description
1 polymer ?
#
loop_
_entity_poly.entity_id
_entity_poly.type
_entity_poly.pdbx_seq_one_letter_code
_entity_poly.pdbx_strand_id
1 'polypeptide(L)'
;MSGSTIPYHLRQNKAVERNLFIELLARVGRVQNISNYEYIGFGGPFMEDHKALHAALRMGKMHSIEREKNTFLRQTFNYPAKDGLHNTRICVG
;
A
#
# COMPACT_ATOMS: atom_id res chain seq x y z
N MET A 1 0.27 10.58 -20.78
CA MET A 1 1.63 10.76 -20.24
C MET A 1 1.71 9.98 -18.95
N SER A 2 2.48 8.87 -18.92
CA SER A 2 2.63 8.06 -17.71
C SER A 2 3.31 8.87 -16.63
N GLY A 3 2.77 8.84 -15.40
CA GLY A 3 3.33 9.54 -14.25
C GLY A 3 4.70 9.02 -13.77
N SER A 4 5.45 8.32 -14.63
CA SER A 4 6.76 7.71 -14.40
C SER A 4 7.93 8.68 -14.56
N THR A 5 7.73 9.86 -15.15
CA THR A 5 8.83 10.79 -15.50
C THR A 5 9.23 11.74 -14.36
N ILE A 6 8.39 11.92 -13.34
CA ILE A 6 8.70 12.80 -12.20
C ILE A 6 9.04 11.93 -10.97
N PRO A 7 10.20 12.14 -10.32
CA PRO A 7 10.57 11.47 -9.08
C PRO A 7 9.44 11.52 -8.04
N TYR A 8 9.08 10.35 -7.50
CA TYR A 8 7.91 10.18 -6.64
C TYR A 8 7.95 11.08 -5.38
N HIS A 9 9.15 11.37 -4.87
CA HIS A 9 9.38 12.24 -3.71
C HIS A 9 9.11 13.73 -3.96
N LEU A 10 9.07 14.18 -5.22
CA LEU A 10 8.78 15.59 -5.56
C LEU A 10 7.29 15.91 -5.59
N ARG A 11 6.41 14.90 -5.44
CA ARG A 11 4.96 15.08 -5.42
C ARG A 11 4.46 15.29 -4.00
N GLN A 12 4.83 16.43 -3.42
CA GLN A 12 4.45 16.81 -2.05
C GLN A 12 2.94 16.67 -1.81
N ASN A 13 2.11 17.07 -2.78
CA ASN A 13 0.65 16.94 -2.68
C ASN A 13 0.19 15.49 -2.43
N LYS A 14 0.80 14.51 -3.09
CA LYS A 14 0.47 13.08 -2.87
C LYS A 14 0.89 12.59 -1.48
N ALA A 15 1.98 13.12 -0.94
CA ALA A 15 2.40 12.80 0.41
C ALA A 15 1.45 13.39 1.46
N VAL A 16 1.00 14.64 1.26
CA VAL A 16 0.01 15.29 2.12
C VAL A 16 -1.32 14.53 2.11
N GLU A 17 -1.83 14.17 0.94
CA GLU A 17 -3.08 13.39 0.80
C GLU A 17 -2.98 12.04 1.51
N ARG A 18 -1.86 11.31 1.34
CA ARG A 18 -1.62 10.04 2.03
C ARG A 18 -1.65 10.20 3.55
N ASN A 19 -0.96 11.21 4.07
CA ASN A 19 -0.90 11.47 5.51
C ASN A 19 -2.28 11.84 6.07
N LEU A 20 -3.03 12.69 5.35
CA LEU A 20 -4.39 13.06 5.72
C LEU A 20 -5.31 11.82 5.76
N PHE A 21 -5.20 10.94 4.75
CA PHE A 21 -5.97 9.70 4.70
C PHE A 21 -5.66 8.78 5.89
N ILE A 22 -4.37 8.59 6.21
CA ILE A 22 -3.93 7.79 7.36
C ILE A 22 -4.43 8.40 8.67
N GLU A 23 -4.35 9.72 8.85
CA GLU A 23 -4.85 10.39 10.06
C GLU A 23 -6.37 10.20 10.24
N LEU A 24 -7.14 10.32 9.16
CA LEU A 24 -8.59 10.10 9.20
C LEU A 24 -8.90 8.66 9.62
N LEU A 25 -8.22 7.68 9.04
CA LEU A 25 -8.36 6.29 9.46
C LEU A 25 -7.92 6.10 10.92
N ALA A 26 -6.80 6.65 11.35
CA ALA A 26 -6.35 6.54 12.74
C ALA A 26 -7.39 7.09 13.74
N ARG A 27 -8.14 8.14 13.37
CA ARG A 27 -9.27 8.65 14.19
C ARG A 27 -10.43 7.65 14.25
N VAL A 28 -10.79 7.04 13.14
CA VAL A 28 -11.78 5.93 13.10
C VAL A 28 -11.29 4.76 13.95
N GLY A 29 -9.97 4.52 13.95
CA GLY A 29 -9.26 3.52 14.75
C GLY A 29 -9.47 3.63 16.26
N ARG A 30 -9.86 4.81 16.75
CA ARG A 30 -10.17 5.04 18.17
C ARG A 30 -11.51 4.45 18.59
N VAL A 31 -12.42 4.25 17.64
CA VAL A 31 -13.77 3.73 17.87
C VAL A 31 -13.89 2.28 17.41
N GLN A 32 -13.16 1.89 16.36
CA GLN A 32 -13.13 0.53 15.84
C GLN A 32 -11.70 0.05 15.60
N ASN A 33 -11.43 -1.24 15.85
CA ASN A 33 -10.10 -1.78 15.62
C ASN A 33 -9.81 -1.98 14.11
N ILE A 34 -9.15 -0.99 13.51
CA ILE A 34 -8.81 -0.99 12.08
C ILE A 34 -7.84 -2.09 11.66
N SER A 35 -6.99 -2.58 12.57
CA SER A 35 -6.00 -3.63 12.23
C SER A 35 -6.64 -4.93 11.72
N ASN A 36 -7.93 -5.16 12.01
CA ASN A 36 -8.69 -6.33 11.56
C ASN A 36 -9.29 -6.18 10.14
N TYR A 37 -9.22 -4.98 9.56
CA TYR A 37 -9.75 -4.69 8.23
C TYR A 37 -8.75 -5.07 7.13
N GLU A 38 -9.24 -5.11 5.90
CA GLU A 38 -8.46 -5.46 4.71
C GLU A 38 -8.25 -4.20 3.86
N TYR A 39 -7.00 -3.92 3.50
CA TYR A 39 -6.68 -2.88 2.54
C TYR A 39 -6.67 -3.48 1.13
N ILE A 40 -7.32 -2.82 0.18
CA ILE A 40 -7.30 -3.22 -1.24
C ILE A 40 -6.92 -1.99 -2.07
N GLY A 41 -5.84 -2.08 -2.84
CA GLY A 41 -5.34 -0.97 -3.64
C GLY A 41 -4.74 -1.40 -4.96
N PHE A 42 -4.56 -0.44 -5.87
CA PHE A 42 -3.92 -0.66 -7.18
C PHE A 42 -2.39 -0.52 -7.14
N GLY A 43 -1.82 -0.30 -5.95
CA GLY A 43 -0.39 -0.17 -5.75
C GLY A 43 0.22 -1.47 -5.28
N GLY A 44 1.42 -1.81 -5.77
CA GLY A 44 2.19 -2.95 -5.30
C GLY A 44 2.57 -2.85 -3.82
N PRO A 45 2.95 -3.97 -3.16
CA PRO A 45 3.41 -3.98 -1.76
C PRO A 45 4.61 -3.06 -1.48
N PHE A 46 5.40 -2.74 -2.50
CA PHE A 46 6.55 -1.83 -2.40
C PHE A 46 6.20 -0.36 -2.49
N MET A 47 4.94 -0.03 -2.80
CA MET A 47 4.50 1.35 -2.92
C MET A 47 4.41 1.99 -1.54
N GLU A 48 4.71 3.29 -1.47
CA GLU A 48 4.75 4.03 -0.21
C GLU A 48 3.40 4.03 0.52
N ASP A 49 2.28 4.00 -0.20
CA ASP A 49 0.95 3.93 0.39
C ASP A 49 0.79 2.66 1.24
N HIS A 50 1.24 1.52 0.70
CA HIS A 50 1.13 0.21 1.35
C HIS A 50 1.97 0.16 2.62
N LYS A 51 3.22 0.64 2.55
CA LYS A 51 4.13 0.72 3.69
C LYS A 51 3.60 1.65 4.77
N ALA A 52 3.14 2.85 4.38
CA ALA A 52 2.66 3.86 5.32
C ALA A 52 1.39 3.41 6.04
N LEU A 53 0.45 2.79 5.33
CA LEU A 53 -0.77 2.22 5.93
C LEU A 53 -0.44 1.08 6.89
N HIS A 54 0.42 0.14 6.49
CA HIS A 54 0.83 -0.96 7.36
C HIS A 54 1.51 -0.46 8.64
N ALA A 55 2.45 0.48 8.50
CA ALA A 55 3.19 1.04 9.63
C ALA A 55 2.29 1.81 10.60
N ALA A 56 1.33 2.59 10.09
CA ALA A 56 0.48 3.44 10.92
C ALA A 56 -0.72 2.69 11.54
N LEU A 57 -1.32 1.75 10.81
CA LEU A 57 -2.60 1.13 11.18
C LEU A 57 -2.46 -0.35 11.56
N ARG A 58 -1.27 -0.94 11.41
CA ARG A 58 -0.97 -2.36 11.70
C ARG A 58 -1.91 -3.33 10.97
N MET A 59 -2.37 -2.95 9.77
CA MET A 59 -3.23 -3.81 8.96
C MET A 59 -2.43 -5.02 8.48
N GLY A 60 -2.86 -6.21 8.90
CA GLY A 60 -2.20 -7.45 8.48
C GLY A 60 -2.55 -7.82 7.04
N LYS A 61 -3.84 -7.74 6.69
CA LYS A 61 -4.36 -8.21 5.40
C LYS A 61 -4.39 -7.06 4.39
N MET A 62 -3.57 -7.18 3.35
CA MET A 62 -3.48 -6.14 2.33
C MET A 62 -3.47 -6.77 0.94
N HIS A 63 -4.10 -6.14 -0.04
CA HIS A 63 -4.26 -6.68 -1.38
C HIS A 63 -3.84 -5.64 -2.40
N SER A 64 -2.98 -6.06 -3.32
CA SER A 64 -2.56 -5.28 -4.47
C SER A 64 -3.23 -5.85 -5.72
N ILE A 65 -3.95 -5.03 -6.46
CA ILE A 65 -4.54 -5.39 -7.75
C ILE A 65 -3.63 -4.85 -8.84
N GLU A 66 -2.92 -5.74 -9.52
CA GLU A 66 -1.99 -5.41 -10.58
C GLU A 66 -2.54 -5.88 -11.93
N ARG A 67 -2.59 -4.94 -12.89
CA ARG A 67 -3.06 -5.24 -14.25
C ARG A 67 -1.90 -5.68 -15.14
N GLU A 68 -0.72 -5.11 -14.93
CA GLU A 68 0.41 -5.38 -15.81
C GLU A 68 1.15 -6.65 -15.38
N LYS A 69 1.07 -7.69 -16.22
CA LYS A 69 1.68 -9.00 -15.94
C LYS A 69 3.17 -8.94 -15.60
N ASN A 70 3.95 -8.10 -16.29
CA ASN A 70 5.38 -7.97 -16.01
C ASN A 70 5.64 -7.34 -14.64
N THR A 71 4.87 -6.34 -14.26
CA THR A 71 4.96 -5.73 -12.93
C THR A 71 4.52 -6.72 -11.86
N PHE A 72 3.45 -7.48 -12.08
CA PHE A 72 3.02 -8.56 -11.19
C PHE A 72 4.14 -9.58 -10.93
N LEU A 73 4.77 -10.08 -12.01
CA LEU A 73 5.87 -11.05 -11.90
C LEU A 73 7.07 -10.47 -11.14
N ARG A 74 7.46 -9.23 -11.46
CA ARG A 74 8.56 -8.55 -10.77
C ARG A 74 8.26 -8.29 -9.30
N GLN A 75 7.05 -7.87 -8.97
CA GLN A 75 6.66 -7.62 -7.59
C GLN A 75 6.61 -8.93 -6.81
N THR A 76 6.06 -9.99 -7.38
CA THR A 76 6.02 -11.33 -6.76
C THR A 76 7.42 -11.89 -6.52
N PHE A 77 8.33 -11.75 -7.49
CA PHE A 77 9.71 -12.19 -7.35
C PHE A 77 10.48 -11.42 -6.27
N ASN A 78 10.31 -10.10 -6.23
CA ASN A 78 11.02 -9.25 -5.25
C ASN A 78 10.36 -9.25 -3.88
N TYR A 79 9.13 -9.77 -3.77
CA TYR A 79 8.36 -9.78 -2.53
C TYR A 79 9.15 -10.48 -1.43
N PRO A 80 9.47 -9.81 -0.31
CA PRO A 80 10.26 -10.43 0.75
C PRO A 80 9.45 -11.61 1.30
N ALA A 81 9.93 -12.83 1.04
CA ALA A 81 9.26 -14.06 1.46
C ALA A 81 9.26 -14.27 2.98
N LYS A 82 9.94 -13.40 3.75
CA LYS A 82 10.05 -13.50 5.21
C LYS A 82 9.62 -12.19 5.87
N ASP A 83 10.42 -11.23 6.28
CA ASP A 83 9.90 -10.35 7.34
C ASP A 83 9.15 -9.07 6.90
N GLY A 84 7.90 -8.92 7.34
CA GLY A 84 7.23 -7.62 7.53
C GLY A 84 5.86 -7.41 6.89
N LEU A 85 5.51 -8.11 5.80
CA LEU A 85 4.25 -7.90 5.07
C LEU A 85 3.41 -9.19 4.90
N HIS A 86 3.69 -10.22 5.71
CA HIS A 86 3.26 -11.63 5.60
C HIS A 86 1.84 -11.97 5.09
N ASN A 87 0.89 -11.03 5.11
CA ASN A 87 -0.48 -11.22 4.64
C ASN A 87 -0.84 -10.30 3.47
N THR A 88 0.14 -9.79 2.71
CA THR A 88 -0.13 -9.09 1.46
C THR A 88 -0.28 -10.06 0.30
N ARG A 89 -1.41 -10.02 -0.39
CA ARG A 89 -1.59 -10.76 -1.66
C ARG A 89 -1.47 -9.81 -2.84
N ILE A 90 -0.67 -10.19 -3.82
CA ILE A 90 -0.66 -9.55 -5.13
C ILE A 90 -1.61 -10.37 -6.01
N CYS A 91 -2.63 -9.72 -6.55
CA CYS A 91 -3.65 -10.31 -7.40
C CYS A 91 -3.51 -9.74 -8.82
N VAL A 92 -3.72 -10.58 -9.83
CA VAL A 92 -3.87 -10.11 -11.21
C VAL A 92 -5.31 -9.66 -11.40
N GLY A 93 -5.51 -8.42 -11.85
CA GLY A 93 -6.83 -7.81 -12.12
C GLY A 93 -7.19 -7.75 -13.60
#